data_AF-A0A8S3C698-F1
#
_entry.id   AF-A0A8S3C698-F1
#
_cell.length_a   1.000
_cell.length_b   1.000
_cell.length_c   1.000
_cell.angle_alpha   90.00
_cell.angle_beta   90.00
_cell.angle_gamma   90.00
#
_symmetry.space_group_name_H-M   'P 1'
#
loop_
_entity.id
_entity.type
_entity.pdbx_description
1 polymer ?
#
loop_
_entity_poly.entity_id
_entity_poly.type
_entity_poly.pdbx_seq_one_letter_code
_entity_poly.pdbx_strand_id
1 'polypeptide(L)'
;ADQQTYDTIRSTIGKAKLEVNKVIERAHRDSLDPSPGNSLRQTFENMVNGLLNSARDNTGSSAQRSLSDFNQFKAMVVSGA
;
A
#
# COMPACT_ATOMS: atom_id res chain seq x y z
N ALA A 1 -6.72 -6.51 -17.80
CA ALA A 1 -5.76 -6.81 -16.73
C ALA A 1 -5.66 -8.31 -16.60
N ASP A 2 -4.44 -8.81 -16.52
CA ASP A 2 -4.15 -10.24 -16.46
C ASP A 2 -4.52 -10.87 -15.10
N GLN A 3 -4.86 -12.16 -15.08
CA GLN A 3 -5.27 -12.89 -13.87
C GLN A 3 -4.17 -12.89 -12.80
N GLN A 4 -2.90 -13.00 -13.21
CA GLN A 4 -1.73 -12.92 -12.33
C GLN A 4 -1.63 -11.56 -11.64
N THR A 5 -2.06 -10.50 -12.34
CA THR A 5 -2.09 -9.14 -11.78
C THR A 5 -3.14 -9.03 -10.69
N TYR A 6 -4.35 -9.57 -10.92
CA TYR A 6 -5.39 -9.61 -9.89
C TYR A 6 -4.95 -10.37 -8.64
N ASP A 7 -4.29 -11.52 -8.81
CA ASP A 7 -3.78 -12.31 -7.69
C ASP A 7 -2.69 -11.56 -6.91
N THR A 8 -1.79 -10.86 -7.62
CA THR A 8 -0.75 -10.02 -7.01
C THR A 8 -1.36 -8.87 -6.20
N ILE A 9 -2.38 -8.20 -6.74
CA ILE A 9 -3.10 -7.12 -6.06
C ILE A 9 -3.78 -7.67 -4.80
N ARG A 10 -4.50 -8.79 -4.91
CA ARG A 10 -5.18 -9.42 -3.77
C ARG A 10 -4.19 -9.83 -2.67
N SER A 11 -3.06 -10.41 -3.06
CA SER A 11 -1.98 -10.78 -2.14
C SER A 11 -1.40 -9.55 -1.43
N THR A 12 -1.17 -8.46 -2.17
CA THR A 12 -0.65 -7.20 -1.62
C THR A 12 -1.60 -6.58 -0.59
N ILE A 13 -2.90 -6.53 -0.90
CA ILE A 13 -3.94 -6.07 0.03
C ILE A 13 -4.01 -6.98 1.26
N GLY A 14 -3.93 -8.30 1.07
CA GLY A 14 -3.90 -9.26 2.18
C GLY A 14 -2.72 -9.06 3.11
N LYS A 15 -1.51 -8.86 2.56
CA LYS A 15 -0.31 -8.53 3.33
C LYS A 15 -0.46 -7.23 4.10
N ALA A 16 -0.96 -6.17 3.45
CA ALA A 16 -1.17 -4.88 4.10
C ALA A 16 -2.12 -4.97 5.30
N LYS A 17 -3.24 -5.70 5.16
CA LYS A 17 -4.16 -5.96 6.28
C LYS A 17 -3.47 -6.69 7.44
N LEU A 18 -2.64 -7.67 7.12
CA LEU A 18 -1.91 -8.45 8.12
C LEU A 18 -0.88 -7.58 8.87
N GLU A 19 -0.18 -6.69 8.18
CA GLU A 19 0.74 -5.73 8.80
C GLU A 19 0.00 -4.70 9.66
N VAL A 20 -1.14 -4.16 9.21
CA VAL A 20 -1.97 -3.26 10.03
C VAL A 20 -2.43 -3.95 11.31
N ASN A 21 -2.88 -5.21 11.23
CA ASN A 21 -3.24 -5.99 12.42
C ASN A 21 -2.06 -6.19 13.38
N LYS A 22 -0.84 -6.41 12.88
CA LYS A 22 0.36 -6.47 13.74
C LYS A 22 0.62 -5.15 14.45
N VAL A 23 0.42 -4.02 13.78
CA VAL A 23 0.58 -2.68 14.39
C VAL A 23 -0.49 -2.45 15.47
N ILE A 24 -1.73 -2.88 15.24
CA ILE A 24 -2.81 -2.85 16.24
C ILE A 24 -2.45 -3.70 17.46
N GLU A 25 -1.99 -4.93 17.26
CA GLU A 25 -1.56 -5.82 18.35
C GLU A 25 -0.40 -5.22 19.14
N ARG A 26 0.56 -4.57 18.46
CA ARG A 26 1.68 -3.89 19.12
C ARG A 26 1.21 -2.70 19.96
N ALA A 27 0.24 -1.93 19.45
CA ALA A 27 -0.37 -0.82 20.16
C ALA A 27 -1.14 -1.30 21.42
N HIS A 28 -1.90 -2.40 21.31
CA HIS A 28 -2.62 -2.98 22.46
C HIS A 28 -1.70 -3.53 23.56
N ARG A 29 -0.46 -3.91 23.22
CA ARG A 29 0.55 -4.43 24.16
C ARG A 29 1.47 -3.34 24.73
N ASP A 30 1.17 -2.05 24.51
CA ASP A 30 2.04 -0.91 24.84
C ASP A 30 3.48 -1.08 24.33
N SER A 31 3.65 -1.84 23.23
CA SER A 31 4.95 -2.15 22.61
C SER A 31 5.28 -1.24 21.42
N LEU A 32 4.56 -0.11 21.33
CA LEU A 32 4.67 0.86 20.26
C LEU A 32 5.26 2.14 20.86
N ASP A 33 6.43 2.53 20.38
CA ASP A 33 7.09 3.74 20.86
C ASP A 33 6.61 4.96 20.08
N PRO A 34 6.33 6.09 20.76
CA PRO A 34 6.00 7.33 20.08
C PRO A 34 7.21 7.84 19.28
N SER A 35 6.96 8.23 18.03
CA SER A 35 7.99 8.88 17.22
C SER A 35 8.29 10.28 17.75
N PRO A 36 9.54 10.78 17.61
CA PRO A 36 9.91 12.11 18.11
C PRO A 36 8.95 13.19 17.61
N GLY A 37 8.37 13.97 18.52
CA GLY A 37 7.42 15.04 18.19
C GLY A 37 5.99 14.58 17.87
N ASN A 38 5.66 13.30 18.00
CA ASN A 38 4.32 12.77 17.80
C ASN A 38 3.78 12.10 19.07
N SER A 39 2.46 12.19 19.28
CA SER A 39 1.80 11.34 20.27
C SER A 39 1.82 9.87 19.84
N LEU A 40 1.57 8.96 20.78
CA LEU A 40 1.47 7.53 20.50
C LEU A 40 0.40 7.24 19.43
N ARG A 41 -0.75 7.91 19.54
CA ARG A 41 -1.85 7.78 18.57
C ARG A 41 -1.47 8.30 17.19
N GLN A 42 -0.83 9.47 17.09
CA GLN A 42 -0.33 9.99 15.81
C GLN A 42 0.73 9.06 15.20
N THR A 43 1.58 8.47 16.02
CA THR A 43 2.60 7.51 15.58
C THR A 43 1.97 6.25 15.01
N PHE A 44 0.92 5.73 15.66
CA PHE A 44 0.10 4.65 15.14
C PHE A 44 -0.56 5.01 13.81
N GLU A 45 -1.24 6.16 13.74
CA GLU A 45 -1.91 6.64 12.52
C GLU A 45 -0.91 6.81 11.36
N ASN A 46 0.27 7.36 11.62
CA ASN A 46 1.34 7.51 10.64
C ASN A 46 1.84 6.15 10.13
N MET A 47 2.05 5.17 11.01
CA MET A 47 2.46 3.82 10.61
C MET A 47 1.41 3.12 9.75
N VAL A 48 0.14 3.19 10.16
CA VAL A 48 -0.97 2.58 9.41
C VAL A 48 -1.12 3.25 8.04
N ASN A 49 -1.09 4.59 7.98
CA ASN A 49 -1.14 5.33 6.72
C ASN A 49 0.04 4.97 5.81
N GLY A 50 1.26 4.86 6.35
CA GLY A 50 2.43 4.45 5.57
C GLY A 50 2.27 3.05 4.96
N LEU A 51 1.76 2.09 5.73
CA LEU A 51 1.49 0.73 5.24
C LEU A 51 0.42 0.71 4.15
N LEU A 52 -0.69 1.43 4.35
CA LEU A 52 -1.78 1.49 3.38
C LEU A 52 -1.38 2.21 2.09
N ASN A 53 -0.61 3.30 2.19
CA ASN A 53 -0.06 4.00 1.03
C ASN A 53 0.90 3.09 0.25
N SER A 54 1.80 2.39 0.94
CA SER A 54 2.71 1.42 0.31
C SER A 54 1.94 0.31 -0.42
N ALA A 55 0.85 -0.17 0.17
CA ALA A 55 0.00 -1.19 -0.45
C ALA A 55 -0.70 -0.66 -1.70
N ARG A 56 -1.20 0.59 -1.65
CA ARG A 56 -1.80 1.29 -2.79
C ARG A 56 -0.81 1.46 -3.92
N ASP A 57 0.40 1.94 -3.63
CA ASP A 57 1.43 2.22 -4.64
C ASP A 57 1.93 0.94 -5.32
N ASN A 58 2.13 -0.13 -4.55
CA ASN A 58 2.48 -1.45 -5.08
C ASN A 58 1.37 -2.03 -5.98
N THR A 59 0.12 -1.87 -5.55
CA THR A 59 -1.06 -2.30 -6.32
C THR A 59 -1.18 -1.50 -7.62
N GLY A 60 -1.03 -0.17 -7.55
CA GLY A 60 -1.04 0.72 -8.71
C GLY A 60 0.08 0.42 -9.68
N SER A 61 1.31 0.23 -9.19
CA SER A 61 2.47 -0.15 -10.01
C SER A 61 2.27 -1.50 -10.70
N SER A 62 1.73 -2.49 -9.98
CA SER A 62 1.42 -3.81 -10.56
C SER A 62 0.35 -3.71 -11.64
N ALA A 63 -0.69 -2.92 -11.41
CA ALA A 63 -1.71 -2.66 -12.41
C ALA A 63 -1.14 -1.94 -13.65
N GLN A 64 -0.30 -0.92 -13.46
CA GLN A 64 0.33 -0.18 -14.56
C GLN A 64 1.25 -1.07 -15.41
N ARG A 65 2.02 -1.96 -14.77
CA ARG A 65 2.87 -2.94 -15.46
C ARG A 65 2.08 -4.00 -16.24
N SER A 66 0.89 -4.34 -15.75
CA SER A 66 -0.04 -5.26 -16.43
C SER A 66 -0.66 -4.67 -17.69
N LEU A 67 -0.66 -3.34 -17.84
CA LEU A 67 -1.11 -2.69 -19.07
C LEU A 67 -0.05 -2.89 -20.16
N SER A 68 -0.47 -3.52 -21.25
CA SER A 68 0.29 -3.62 -22.49
C SER A 68 0.75 -2.24 -22.97
N ASP A 69 1.92 -2.17 -23.60
CA ASP A 69 2.46 -0.93 -24.19
C ASP A 69 1.60 -0.39 -25.33
N PHE A 70 0.78 -1.26 -25.95
CA PHE A 70 -0.21 -0.87 -26.96
C PHE A 70 -1.50 -0.29 -26.37
N ASN A 71 -1.60 -0.19 -25.04
CA ASN A 71 -2.77 0.38 -24.40
C ASN A 71 -2.78 1.91 -24.57
N GLN A 72 -3.79 2.43 -25.27
CA GLN A 72 -3.95 3.86 -25.54
C GLN A 72 -3.99 4.71 -24.25
N PHE A 73 -4.50 4.15 -23.14
CA PHE A 73 -4.49 4.83 -21.85
C PHE A 73 -3.06 4.99 -21.29
N LYS A 74 -2.21 3.97 -21.42
CA LYS A 74 -0.81 4.02 -20.99
C LYS A 74 -0.03 5.00 -21.86
N ALA A 75 -0.26 5.00 -23.17
CA ALA A 75 0.36 5.94 -24.10
C ALA A 75 0.01 7.40 -23.76
N MET A 76 -1.26 7.71 -23.49
CA MET A 76 -1.70 9.05 -23.09
C MET A 76 -1.03 9.52 -21.78
N VAL A 77 -0.93 8.65 -20.77
CA VAL A 77 -0.30 8.98 -19.48
C VAL A 77 1.22 9.14 -19.60
N VAL A 78 1.90 8.33 -20.42
CA VAL A 78 3.36 8.44 -20.62
C VAL A 78 3.74 9.68 -21.44
N SER A 79 2.89 10.10 -22.38
CA SER A 79 3.13 11.30 -23.18
C SER A 79 2.91 12.61 -22.42
N GLY A 80 2.37 12.57 -21.20
CA GLY A 80 2.25 13.74 -20.32
C GLY A 80 1.33 14.83 -20.83
N ALA A 81 0.32 14.47 -21.65
CA ALA A 81 -0.71 15.40 -22.15
C ALA A 81 -1.65 15.90 -21.05
#